data_AF-A0AAD8UU26-F1
#
_entry.id   AF-A0AAD8UU26-F1
#
_cell.length_a   1.000
_cell.length_b   1.000
_cell.length_c   1.000
_cell.angle_alpha   90.00
_cell.angle_beta   90.00
_cell.angle_gamma   90.00
#
_symmetry.space_group_name_H-M   'P 1'
#
loop_
_entity.id
_entity.type
_entity.pdbx_description
1 polymer ?
#
loop_
_entity_poly.entity_id
_entity_poly.type
_entity_poly.pdbx_seq_one_letter_code
_entity_poly.pdbx_strand_id
1 'polypeptide(L)'
;MAQAELYKHVNAVANDFDENERRNDYVKAAKDFRMPYWDWARPDLGVFPAEATSQARVQVKRPHNNQKDSRIDPNPLATYKFRESRTNTSINQFPRVGGTIRYPDQPNNRMIQRLTQFFSGTDPQQASRGKNLTERVIFILQSYRDFGSASHNRFNPPKQPGQPNFAEWGSIEDIHNAIHTYSGGSGHMGNPAIAAFDPIFWLHHTNVDRLFAIWQACHDNPNDPSTYVTDQRAGESWGNFIVKAGDPETIKTPLAPFAQSGTKDNQVFWTSEGVRYTTEFGYVYPETQSWKFPTKESILNELDRVYGKTASFANILRSGEEDFKTSTEEIKSRAKAHLKAENSPVSASTFSLATEQDEQKPLRETNEPGDLSLPEDRDLKSLIGTDNKYLEWLVNIKAEKAELGGNYVVHVFLGNPDDTVPLLYVTNHSHVGAFATFGQDETTSCKNCQQGRASGQRITGQVPLTLALVERYVAGLIDSLTPQHVTPYLQKHLHWRVTLANGDLQARSNLNNLLVSVVTNEVTIPSNPSDLPRYADEVIPQPDVTTNRAGSGRGDGTGYNGTNF
;
A
#
# COMPACT_ATOMS: atom_id res chain seq x y z
N MET A 1 22.92 3.10 1.35
CA MET A 1 23.80 4.29 1.20
C MET A 1 23.29 5.53 1.95
N ALA A 2 22.03 5.95 1.79
CA ALA A 2 21.49 7.14 2.48
C ALA A 2 21.69 7.09 4.02
N GLN A 3 21.40 5.94 4.65
CA GLN A 3 21.69 5.72 6.07
C GLN A 3 23.17 5.91 6.43
N ALA A 4 24.09 5.38 5.62
CA ALA A 4 25.52 5.48 5.89
C ALA A 4 26.01 6.93 5.82
N GLU A 5 25.49 7.73 4.89
CA GLU A 5 25.80 9.15 4.80
C GLU A 5 25.18 9.94 5.97
N LEU A 6 23.92 9.67 6.30
CA LEU A 6 23.27 10.26 7.47
C LEU A 6 24.02 9.94 8.77
N TYR A 7 24.50 8.71 8.93
CA TYR A 7 25.30 8.30 10.08
C TYR A 7 26.60 9.11 10.20
N LYS A 8 27.29 9.45 9.09
CA LYS A 8 28.48 10.31 9.16
C LYS A 8 28.16 11.66 9.79
N HIS A 9 27.04 12.26 9.42
CA HIS A 9 26.58 13.53 9.99
C HIS A 9 26.14 13.38 11.45
N VAL A 10 25.39 12.31 11.78
CA VAL A 10 24.99 12.01 13.17
C VAL A 10 26.22 11.84 14.06
N ASN A 11 27.21 11.08 13.61
CA ASN A 11 28.46 10.86 14.34
C ASN A 11 29.29 12.14 14.45
N ALA A 12 29.36 12.97 13.39
CA ALA A 12 30.05 14.25 13.44
C ALA A 12 29.41 15.19 14.48
N VAL A 13 28.09 15.34 14.47
CA VAL A 13 27.36 16.16 15.45
C VAL A 13 27.52 15.62 16.87
N ALA A 14 27.49 14.31 17.06
CA ALA A 14 27.67 13.69 18.37
C ALA A 14 29.06 13.98 18.97
N ASN A 15 30.12 14.03 18.14
CA ASN A 15 31.47 14.35 18.58
C ASN A 15 31.72 15.85 18.81
N ASP A 16 30.84 16.70 18.28
CA ASP A 16 30.94 18.15 18.42
C ASP A 16 30.44 18.66 19.78
N PHE A 17 29.62 17.87 20.50
CA PHE A 17 29.22 18.19 21.89
C PHE A 17 30.42 18.23 22.84
N ASP A 18 30.39 19.12 23.83
CA ASP A 18 31.40 19.16 24.88
C ASP A 18 31.21 18.05 25.93
N GLU A 19 32.24 17.76 26.73
CA GLU A 19 32.17 16.74 27.79
C GLU A 19 31.09 17.04 28.83
N ASN A 20 30.97 18.31 29.22
CA ASN A 20 29.92 18.80 30.13
C ASN A 20 28.52 18.77 29.49
N GLU A 21 28.41 18.66 28.16
CA GLU A 21 27.16 18.51 27.42
C GLU A 21 26.78 17.02 27.19
N ARG A 22 27.46 16.09 27.87
CA ARG A 22 27.25 14.64 27.73
C ARG A 22 27.68 14.08 26.37
N ARG A 23 28.78 14.59 25.77
CA ARG A 23 29.37 14.04 24.51
C ARG A 23 29.37 12.50 24.46
N ASN A 24 29.81 11.85 25.54
CA ASN A 24 29.91 10.39 25.59
C ASN A 24 28.56 9.68 25.37
N ASP A 25 27.46 10.26 25.87
CA ASP A 25 26.12 9.71 25.67
C ASP A 25 25.64 9.89 24.23
N TYR A 26 25.92 11.05 23.62
CA TYR A 26 25.61 11.29 22.21
C TYR A 26 26.42 10.40 21.27
N VAL A 27 27.72 10.21 21.52
CA VAL A 27 28.57 9.30 20.74
C VAL A 27 28.11 7.85 20.89
N LYS A 28 27.66 7.44 22.07
CA LYS A 28 27.04 6.12 22.27
C LYS A 28 25.75 5.99 21.45
N ALA A 29 24.84 6.95 21.54
CA ALA A 29 23.60 6.95 20.75
C ALA A 29 23.86 6.97 19.24
N ALA A 30 24.89 7.70 18.78
CA ALA A 30 25.27 7.73 17.37
C ALA A 30 25.68 6.34 16.87
N LYS A 31 26.45 5.56 17.64
CA LYS A 31 26.85 4.20 17.26
C LYS A 31 25.65 3.25 17.07
N ASP A 32 24.62 3.43 17.89
CA ASP A 32 23.39 2.64 17.84
C ASP A 32 22.41 3.15 16.76
N PHE A 33 22.70 4.28 16.11
CA PHE A 33 21.81 4.89 15.13
C PHE A 33 21.59 4.00 13.90
N ARG A 34 20.32 3.81 13.55
CA ARG A 34 19.86 3.30 12.26
C ARG A 34 18.73 4.20 11.77
N MET A 35 18.52 4.25 10.46
CA MET A 35 17.42 5.03 9.90
C MET A 35 16.09 4.43 10.39
N PRO A 36 15.19 5.24 10.98
CA PRO A 36 13.89 4.72 11.38
C PRO A 36 13.05 4.37 10.16
N TYR A 37 12.13 3.42 10.33
CA TYR A 37 11.12 3.09 9.34
C TYR A 37 9.78 3.74 9.68
N TRP A 38 9.00 4.04 8.65
CA TRP A 38 7.64 4.51 8.79
C TRP A 38 6.66 3.36 8.52
N ASP A 39 6.11 2.79 9.60
CA ASP A 39 5.20 1.64 9.53
C ASP A 39 3.75 2.07 9.26
N TRP A 40 3.46 2.41 8.01
CA TRP A 40 2.13 2.84 7.53
C TRP A 40 1.05 1.74 7.60
N ALA A 41 1.42 0.49 7.89
CA ALA A 41 0.50 -0.64 8.02
C ALA A 41 0.17 -0.97 9.48
N ARG A 42 0.74 -0.26 10.46
CA ARG A 42 0.42 -0.47 11.88
C ARG A 42 -0.99 0.02 12.20
N PRO A 43 -1.91 -0.86 12.67
CA PRO A 43 -3.30 -0.49 12.89
C PRO A 43 -3.52 0.43 14.10
N ASP A 44 -2.56 0.50 15.02
CA ASP A 44 -2.60 1.39 16.18
C ASP A 44 -2.04 2.79 15.86
N LEU A 45 -1.33 2.96 14.75
CA LEU A 45 -0.73 4.23 14.33
C LEU A 45 -1.50 4.87 13.18
N GLY A 46 -1.37 6.19 13.02
CA GLY A 46 -1.80 6.84 11.79
C GLY A 46 -0.98 6.31 10.61
N VAL A 47 -1.61 6.20 9.45
CA VAL A 47 -0.92 5.95 8.18
C VAL A 47 0.22 6.93 7.98
N PHE A 48 0.07 8.24 8.25
CA PHE A 48 1.09 9.27 8.03
C PHE A 48 1.66 9.83 9.36
N PRO A 49 2.99 9.90 9.56
CA PRO A 49 3.57 10.29 10.83
C PRO A 49 3.42 11.79 11.09
N ALA A 50 2.91 12.13 12.27
CA ALA A 50 2.64 13.51 12.66
C ALA A 50 3.92 14.38 12.62
N GLU A 51 5.07 13.79 12.90
CA GLU A 51 6.40 14.42 12.91
C GLU A 51 6.86 14.88 11.52
N ALA A 52 6.34 14.27 10.46
CA ALA A 52 6.63 14.65 9.08
C ALA A 52 5.60 15.62 8.49
N THR A 53 4.60 16.06 9.26
CA THR A 53 3.61 17.04 8.77
C THR A 53 4.20 18.44 8.66
N SER A 54 3.63 19.30 7.81
CA SER A 54 4.07 20.70 7.67
C SER A 54 3.93 21.53 8.97
N GLN A 55 3.07 21.08 9.89
CA GLN A 55 2.86 21.69 11.20
C GLN A 55 3.82 21.15 12.27
N ALA A 56 4.54 20.05 11.99
CA ALA A 56 5.49 19.48 12.93
C ALA A 56 6.61 20.47 13.26
N ARG A 57 6.97 20.54 14.54
CA ARG A 57 8.08 21.34 15.04
C ARG A 57 8.90 20.47 15.97
N VAL A 58 10.22 20.57 15.86
CA VAL A 58 11.14 19.81 16.69
C VAL A 58 12.06 20.76 17.44
N GLN A 59 12.17 20.53 18.75
CA GLN A 59 13.19 21.15 19.58
C GLN A 59 14.33 20.16 19.72
N VAL A 60 15.55 20.63 19.45
CA VAL A 60 16.76 19.80 19.56
C VAL A 60 17.82 20.52 20.38
N LYS A 61 18.62 19.74 21.10
CA LYS A 61 19.86 20.21 21.70
C LYS A 61 20.94 20.32 20.62
N ARG A 62 21.76 21.37 20.70
CA ARG A 62 22.88 21.63 19.81
C ARG A 62 24.18 21.74 20.62
N PRO A 63 25.33 21.35 20.05
CA PRO A 63 26.64 21.52 20.68
C PRO A 63 27.00 22.96 21.02
N HIS A 64 28.03 23.12 21.86
CA HIS A 64 28.74 24.37 22.18
C HIS A 64 27.89 25.42 22.89
N ASN A 65 26.97 24.98 23.75
CA ASN A 65 26.11 25.86 24.54
C ASN A 65 25.36 26.89 23.67
N ASN A 66 25.05 26.54 22.41
CA ASN A 66 24.11 27.27 21.55
C ASN A 66 22.65 27.18 22.07
N GLN A 67 22.50 26.93 23.38
CA GLN A 67 21.31 26.71 24.17
C GLN A 67 20.46 27.98 24.24
N LYS A 68 19.68 28.17 23.19
CA LYS A 68 18.24 28.12 23.37
C LYS A 68 17.77 26.90 22.60
N ASP A 69 16.83 26.14 23.14
CA ASP A 69 16.15 25.05 22.42
C ASP A 69 15.84 25.53 21.01
N SER A 70 16.67 25.08 20.06
CA SER A 70 16.67 25.68 18.74
C SER A 70 15.54 25.01 17.99
N ARG A 71 14.36 25.61 18.06
CA ARG A 71 13.21 25.17 17.28
C ARG A 71 13.62 25.15 15.82
N ILE A 72 13.66 23.95 15.24
CA ILE A 72 13.85 23.81 13.80
C ILE A 72 12.49 23.97 13.14
N ASP A 73 12.36 25.02 12.34
CA ASP A 73 11.11 25.37 11.65
C ASP A 73 11.35 25.59 10.15
N PRO A 74 10.76 24.76 9.28
CA PRO A 74 9.97 23.56 9.58
C PRO A 74 10.86 22.41 10.08
N ASN A 75 10.25 21.36 10.66
CA ASN A 75 10.96 20.10 10.91
C ASN A 75 11.62 19.60 9.60
N PRO A 76 12.92 19.21 9.59
CA PRO A 76 13.57 18.68 8.40
C PRO A 76 12.92 17.42 7.82
N LEU A 77 12.07 16.70 8.56
CA LEU A 77 11.26 15.60 8.04
C LEU A 77 10.02 16.07 7.26
N ALA A 78 9.61 17.34 7.42
CA ALA A 78 8.41 17.86 6.80
C ALA A 78 8.63 18.35 5.36
N THR A 79 9.81 18.90 5.07
CA THR A 79 10.15 19.41 3.74
C THR A 79 11.66 19.56 3.59
N TYR A 80 12.18 19.23 2.41
CA TYR A 80 13.54 19.58 2.03
C TYR A 80 13.54 20.93 1.32
N LYS A 81 14.34 21.89 1.80
CA LYS A 81 14.47 23.22 1.18
C LYS A 81 15.62 23.24 0.18
N PHE A 82 15.33 23.53 -1.08
CA PHE A 82 16.34 23.63 -2.13
C PHE A 82 17.16 24.92 -1.99
N ARG A 83 18.49 24.80 -1.93
CA ARG A 83 19.41 25.95 -1.77
C ARG A 83 19.63 26.76 -3.06
N GLU A 84 19.58 26.12 -4.24
CA GLU A 84 19.94 26.73 -5.54
C GLU A 84 18.78 26.83 -6.55
N SER A 85 17.52 26.67 -6.12
CA SER A 85 16.39 26.55 -7.07
C SER A 85 15.80 27.86 -7.59
N ARG A 86 16.27 29.05 -7.20
CA ARG A 86 15.63 30.29 -7.71
C ARG A 86 15.90 30.55 -9.19
N THR A 87 17.01 30.08 -9.75
CA THR A 87 17.45 30.47 -11.11
C THR A 87 17.75 29.31 -12.06
N ASN A 88 17.89 28.07 -11.58
CA ASN A 88 18.26 26.93 -12.42
C ASN A 88 17.02 26.24 -13.03
N THR A 89 16.69 26.60 -14.28
CA THR A 89 15.54 26.07 -15.02
C THR A 89 15.64 24.58 -15.38
N SER A 90 16.84 23.99 -15.39
CA SER A 90 17.04 22.56 -15.64
C SER A 90 16.65 21.64 -14.48
N ILE A 91 16.55 22.18 -13.25
CA ILE A 91 16.10 21.46 -12.05
C ILE A 91 14.64 21.83 -11.69
N ASN A 92 14.15 22.97 -12.19
CA ASN A 92 12.83 23.53 -11.89
C ASN A 92 11.71 23.01 -12.82
N GLN A 93 11.52 21.70 -12.92
CA GLN A 93 10.33 21.13 -13.59
C GLN A 93 9.10 21.10 -12.67
N PHE A 94 9.26 21.32 -11.37
CA PHE A 94 8.16 21.55 -10.43
C PHE A 94 7.94 23.06 -10.21
N PRO A 95 6.71 23.56 -9.98
CA PRO A 95 6.43 24.98 -9.74
C PRO A 95 7.40 25.54 -8.71
N ARG A 96 7.87 26.79 -8.89
CA ARG A 96 8.91 27.49 -8.11
C ARG A 96 8.66 27.48 -6.59
N VAL A 97 8.84 26.34 -5.95
CA VAL A 97 8.71 26.15 -4.51
C VAL A 97 10.09 26.00 -3.92
N GLY A 98 10.38 26.79 -2.89
CA GLY A 98 11.68 26.76 -2.20
C GLY A 98 11.94 25.47 -1.41
N GLY A 99 11.10 24.44 -1.57
CA GLY A 99 11.23 23.13 -0.96
C GLY A 99 10.17 22.14 -1.43
N THR A 100 10.25 20.90 -0.96
CA THR A 100 9.26 19.86 -1.32
C THR A 100 7.87 20.17 -0.77
N ILE A 101 6.85 19.80 -1.55
CA ILE A 101 5.43 20.04 -1.26
C ILE A 101 4.61 18.76 -1.52
N ARG A 102 3.51 18.64 -0.79
CA ARG A 102 2.51 17.57 -0.86
C ARG A 102 1.15 18.20 -1.12
N TYR A 103 0.37 17.62 -2.03
CA TYR A 103 -0.94 18.13 -2.49
C TYR A 103 -0.95 19.62 -2.94
N PRO A 104 -0.09 20.02 -3.90
CA PRO A 104 0.05 21.42 -4.30
C PRO A 104 -1.17 22.03 -5.02
N ASP A 105 -1.94 21.22 -5.74
CA ASP A 105 -3.03 21.70 -6.61
C ASP A 105 -4.35 21.92 -5.88
N GLN A 106 -4.33 21.92 -4.54
CA GLN A 106 -5.54 21.96 -3.71
C GLN A 106 -5.77 23.36 -3.14
N PRO A 107 -6.71 24.15 -3.70
CA PRO A 107 -6.99 25.50 -3.21
C PRO A 107 -7.69 25.49 -1.84
N ASN A 108 -8.30 24.35 -1.46
CA ASN A 108 -9.09 24.22 -0.25
C ASN A 108 -8.28 23.55 0.88
N ASN A 109 -7.67 24.38 1.72
CA ASN A 109 -6.95 23.93 2.92
C ASN A 109 -7.77 23.04 3.84
N ARG A 110 -9.11 23.14 3.86
CA ARG A 110 -9.96 22.33 4.73
C ARG A 110 -10.00 20.86 4.30
N MET A 111 -9.98 20.58 2.99
CA MET A 111 -9.95 19.19 2.49
C MET A 111 -8.61 18.53 2.84
N ILE A 112 -7.51 19.25 2.61
CA ILE A 112 -6.16 18.78 2.98
C ILE A 112 -6.04 18.53 4.48
N GLN A 113 -6.62 19.39 5.31
CA GLN A 113 -6.65 19.18 6.76
C GLN A 113 -7.39 17.90 7.14
N ARG A 114 -8.56 17.62 6.54
CA ARG A 114 -9.30 16.37 6.77
C ARG A 114 -8.50 15.15 6.34
N LEU A 115 -7.91 15.18 5.13
CA LEU A 115 -7.07 14.10 4.62
C LEU A 115 -5.86 13.85 5.52
N THR A 116 -5.21 14.92 5.98
CA THR A 116 -4.10 14.86 6.94
C THR A 116 -4.57 14.28 8.27
N GLN A 117 -5.72 14.69 8.80
CA GLN A 117 -6.26 14.18 10.05
C GLN A 117 -6.57 12.69 9.97
N PHE A 118 -7.17 12.26 8.85
CA PHE A 118 -7.45 10.85 8.55
C PHE A 118 -6.17 10.04 8.51
N PHE A 119 -5.21 10.41 7.66
CA PHE A 119 -3.97 9.65 7.54
C PHE A 119 -3.12 9.72 8.80
N SER A 120 -3.08 10.83 9.55
CA SER A 120 -2.38 10.87 10.84
C SER A 120 -3.14 10.21 11.99
N GLY A 121 -4.33 9.64 11.75
CA GLY A 121 -5.12 8.94 12.78
C GLY A 121 -5.62 9.84 13.90
N THR A 122 -5.73 11.15 13.62
CA THR A 122 -6.20 12.19 14.55
C THR A 122 -7.65 12.58 14.33
N ASP A 123 -8.32 11.98 13.35
CA ASP A 123 -9.75 12.14 13.15
C ASP A 123 -10.54 11.44 14.28
N PRO A 124 -11.26 12.18 15.13
CA PRO A 124 -12.02 11.60 16.24
C PRO A 124 -13.24 10.79 15.79
N GLN A 125 -13.67 10.90 14.52
CA GLN A 125 -14.83 10.20 13.98
C GLN A 125 -14.48 8.91 13.23
N GLN A 126 -13.19 8.65 12.94
CA GLN A 126 -12.75 7.50 12.16
C GLN A 126 -11.72 6.68 12.93
N ALA A 127 -12.18 5.57 13.51
CA ALA A 127 -11.35 4.70 14.35
C ALA A 127 -10.46 3.73 13.55
N SER A 128 -10.76 3.44 12.27
CA SER A 128 -10.02 2.45 11.48
C SER A 128 -8.77 3.05 10.84
N ARG A 129 -7.65 3.00 11.55
CA ARG A 129 -6.36 3.48 11.05
C ARG A 129 -5.71 2.41 10.18
N GLY A 130 -5.43 2.72 8.92
CA GLY A 130 -4.57 1.89 8.06
C GLY A 130 -4.99 0.42 7.85
N LYS A 131 -6.18 -0.01 8.30
CA LYS A 131 -6.56 -1.44 8.38
C LYS A 131 -6.52 -2.15 7.03
N ASN A 132 -6.94 -1.50 5.95
CA ASN A 132 -6.80 -2.07 4.61
C ASN A 132 -5.32 -2.32 4.23
N LEU A 133 -4.41 -1.41 4.61
CA LEU A 133 -2.98 -1.58 4.40
C LEU A 133 -2.44 -2.73 5.26
N THR A 134 -2.91 -2.84 6.50
CA THR A 134 -2.59 -3.97 7.40
C THR A 134 -3.01 -5.31 6.78
N GLU A 135 -4.25 -5.43 6.29
CA GLU A 135 -4.75 -6.65 5.63
C GLU A 135 -3.89 -7.03 4.43
N ARG A 136 -3.58 -6.06 3.56
CA ARG A 136 -2.75 -6.28 2.37
C ARG A 136 -1.34 -6.74 2.74
N VAL A 137 -0.70 -6.09 3.72
CA VAL A 137 0.64 -6.45 4.19
C VAL A 137 0.64 -7.86 4.78
N ILE A 138 -0.28 -8.17 5.70
CA ILE A 138 -0.32 -9.50 6.31
C ILE A 138 -0.67 -10.59 5.29
N PHE A 139 -1.58 -10.31 4.37
CA PHE A 139 -1.90 -11.25 3.29
C PHE A 139 -0.65 -11.59 2.48
N ILE A 140 0.12 -10.60 2.01
CA ILE A 140 1.38 -10.85 1.27
C ILE A 140 2.39 -11.60 2.13
N LEU A 141 2.63 -11.15 3.36
CA LEU A 141 3.62 -11.75 4.27
C LEU A 141 3.29 -13.20 4.64
N GLN A 142 2.01 -13.60 4.64
CA GLN A 142 1.59 -14.95 5.03
C GLN A 142 1.32 -15.88 3.85
N SER A 143 0.82 -15.35 2.72
CA SER A 143 0.33 -16.18 1.60
C SER A 143 1.32 -16.27 0.43
N TYR A 144 2.10 -15.23 0.12
CA TYR A 144 2.95 -15.22 -1.08
C TYR A 144 4.32 -15.82 -0.77
N ARG A 145 4.70 -16.86 -1.52
CA ARG A 145 5.95 -17.61 -1.28
C ARG A 145 7.03 -17.31 -2.31
N ASP A 146 6.63 -16.82 -3.48
CA ASP A 146 7.50 -16.56 -4.62
C ASP A 146 7.94 -15.09 -4.65
N PHE A 147 9.23 -14.86 -4.93
CA PHE A 147 9.81 -13.53 -4.94
C PHE A 147 9.16 -12.61 -5.97
N GLY A 148 8.91 -13.09 -7.19
CA GLY A 148 8.35 -12.25 -8.26
C GLY A 148 7.00 -11.65 -7.86
N SER A 149 6.18 -12.44 -7.18
CA SER A 149 4.84 -12.08 -6.75
C SER A 149 4.85 -11.17 -5.52
N ALA A 150 5.70 -11.45 -4.52
CA ALA A 150 5.79 -10.62 -3.33
C ALA A 150 6.49 -9.26 -3.60
N SER A 151 7.46 -9.22 -4.50
CA SER A 151 8.36 -8.06 -4.66
C SER A 151 7.79 -6.94 -5.54
N HIS A 152 7.28 -7.27 -6.72
CA HIS A 152 6.97 -6.28 -7.75
C HIS A 152 5.54 -6.42 -8.28
N ASN A 153 5.00 -5.34 -8.84
CA ASN A 153 3.64 -5.31 -9.34
C ASN A 153 3.52 -5.51 -10.85
N ARG A 154 4.60 -5.89 -11.54
CA ARG A 154 4.57 -6.16 -12.99
C ARG A 154 3.63 -7.33 -13.28
N PHE A 155 2.67 -7.11 -14.17
CA PHE A 155 1.81 -8.19 -14.65
C PHE A 155 2.62 -9.12 -15.55
N ASN A 156 2.69 -10.39 -15.15
CA ASN A 156 3.28 -11.45 -15.97
C ASN A 156 2.15 -12.17 -16.72
N PRO A 157 2.12 -12.14 -18.06
CA PRO A 157 1.11 -12.86 -18.82
C PRO A 157 1.23 -14.38 -18.56
N PRO A 158 0.11 -15.12 -18.63
CA PRO A 158 0.13 -16.55 -18.41
C PRO A 158 1.03 -17.27 -19.42
N LYS A 159 1.69 -18.34 -18.97
CA LYS A 159 2.63 -19.14 -19.78
C LYS A 159 1.98 -19.77 -21.02
N GLN A 160 0.68 -20.04 -20.96
CA GLN A 160 -0.10 -20.57 -22.08
C GLN A 160 -1.31 -19.66 -22.36
N PRO A 161 -1.58 -19.30 -23.62
CA PRO A 161 -2.80 -18.57 -23.98
C PRO A 161 -4.07 -19.31 -23.50
N GLY A 162 -5.02 -18.57 -22.92
CA GLY A 162 -6.31 -19.12 -22.47
C GLY A 162 -6.33 -19.71 -21.06
N GLN A 163 -5.23 -19.66 -20.31
CA GLN A 163 -5.20 -20.03 -18.88
C GLN A 163 -4.95 -18.81 -18.01
N PRO A 164 -6.00 -18.06 -17.63
CA PRO A 164 -5.83 -16.87 -16.80
C PRO A 164 -5.25 -17.25 -15.42
N ASN A 165 -4.22 -16.53 -14.97
CA ASN A 165 -3.72 -16.67 -13.60
C ASN A 165 -4.28 -15.55 -12.73
N PHE A 166 -5.12 -15.91 -11.77
CA PHE A 166 -5.72 -15.00 -10.80
C PHE A 166 -5.03 -15.01 -9.43
N ALA A 167 -4.08 -15.91 -9.22
CA ALA A 167 -3.20 -15.86 -8.06
C ALA A 167 -2.19 -14.72 -8.22
N GLU A 168 -1.74 -14.16 -7.08
CA GLU A 168 -0.53 -13.33 -7.02
C GLU A 168 -0.63 -11.94 -7.70
N TRP A 169 -1.72 -11.19 -7.46
CA TRP A 169 -1.93 -9.85 -8.05
C TRP A 169 -1.51 -8.69 -7.14
N GLY A 170 -1.38 -8.93 -5.82
CA GLY A 170 -0.82 -7.94 -4.88
C GLY A 170 0.71 -7.98 -4.88
N SER A 171 1.35 -6.98 -4.30
CA SER A 171 2.80 -7.03 -4.02
C SER A 171 3.20 -5.92 -3.04
N ILE A 172 4.40 -6.01 -2.48
CA ILE A 172 4.95 -4.93 -1.65
C ILE A 172 5.05 -3.64 -2.49
N GLU A 173 5.42 -3.73 -3.77
CA GLU A 173 5.47 -2.57 -4.69
C GLU A 173 4.09 -1.93 -4.92
N ASP A 174 3.02 -2.72 -5.05
CA ASP A 174 1.65 -2.22 -5.20
C ASP A 174 1.23 -1.36 -3.99
N ILE A 175 1.46 -1.86 -2.78
CA ILE A 175 1.13 -1.09 -1.57
C ILE A 175 2.05 0.15 -1.45
N HIS A 176 3.34 -0.01 -1.77
CA HIS A 176 4.30 1.09 -1.83
C HIS A 176 3.82 2.24 -2.73
N ASN A 177 3.26 1.93 -3.91
CA ASN A 177 2.75 2.93 -4.84
C ASN A 177 1.55 3.69 -4.27
N ALA A 178 0.67 3.00 -3.54
CA ALA A 178 -0.45 3.66 -2.86
C ALA A 178 0.05 4.66 -1.80
N ILE A 179 1.09 4.31 -1.04
CA ILE A 179 1.67 5.19 -0.01
C ILE A 179 2.32 6.44 -0.61
N HIS A 180 3.01 6.32 -1.75
CA HIS A 180 3.49 7.49 -2.50
C HIS A 180 2.35 8.46 -2.82
N THR A 181 1.23 7.92 -3.29
CA THR A 181 0.05 8.70 -3.66
C THR A 181 -0.65 9.32 -2.46
N TYR A 182 -0.85 8.57 -1.38
CA TYR A 182 -1.47 9.05 -0.13
C TYR A 182 -0.62 10.10 0.60
N SER A 183 0.69 10.10 0.37
CA SER A 183 1.60 11.08 0.98
C SER A 183 1.73 12.33 0.13
N GLY A 184 1.82 12.15 -1.18
CA GLY A 184 2.20 13.21 -2.10
C GLY A 184 1.03 13.90 -2.79
N GLY A 185 -0.05 13.17 -3.10
CA GLY A 185 -0.99 13.58 -4.14
C GLY A 185 -0.24 13.92 -5.43
N SER A 186 -0.58 15.04 -6.06
CA SER A 186 0.18 15.59 -7.19
C SER A 186 1.53 16.24 -6.81
N GLY A 187 1.97 16.14 -5.54
CA GLY A 187 3.23 16.68 -5.03
C GLY A 187 4.45 15.79 -5.26
N HIS A 188 5.56 16.08 -4.57
CA HIS A 188 6.85 15.40 -4.79
C HIS A 188 6.75 13.91 -4.51
N MET A 189 6.22 13.50 -3.36
CA MET A 189 6.07 12.08 -3.01
C MET A 189 5.22 11.28 -4.01
N GLY A 190 4.33 11.91 -4.77
CA GLY A 190 3.50 11.24 -5.76
C GLY A 190 4.14 11.16 -7.15
N ASN A 191 5.32 11.74 -7.35
CA ASN A 191 6.01 11.74 -8.64
C ASN A 191 7.33 10.95 -8.56
N PRO A 192 7.44 9.78 -9.23
CA PRO A 192 8.63 8.92 -9.13
C PRO A 192 9.96 9.62 -9.44
N ALA A 193 9.99 10.59 -10.36
CA ALA A 193 11.21 11.28 -10.76
C ALA A 193 11.81 12.17 -9.66
N ILE A 194 10.98 12.60 -8.70
CA ILE A 194 11.35 13.60 -7.69
C ILE A 194 10.93 13.23 -6.26
N ALA A 195 10.30 12.07 -6.06
CA ALA A 195 9.83 11.63 -4.74
C ALA A 195 10.95 11.58 -3.69
N ALA A 196 12.16 11.18 -4.09
CA ALA A 196 13.32 11.08 -3.21
C ALA A 196 13.78 12.41 -2.58
N PHE A 197 13.34 13.55 -3.11
CA PHE A 197 13.62 14.85 -2.49
C PHE A 197 12.77 15.10 -1.23
N ASP A 198 11.58 14.48 -1.12
CA ASP A 198 10.78 14.60 0.09
C ASP A 198 11.39 13.73 1.20
N PRO A 199 11.78 14.30 2.36
CA PRO A 199 12.47 13.54 3.41
C PRO A 199 11.74 12.27 3.88
N ILE A 200 10.41 12.23 3.81
CA ILE A 200 9.63 11.06 4.22
C ILE A 200 9.85 9.84 3.32
N PHE A 201 10.32 10.04 2.08
CA PHE A 201 10.69 8.99 1.14
C PHE A 201 11.60 7.94 1.76
N TRP A 202 12.62 8.38 2.51
CA TRP A 202 13.62 7.48 3.06
C TRP A 202 13.06 6.60 4.18
N LEU A 203 12.15 7.14 5.00
CA LEU A 203 11.47 6.37 6.05
C LEU A 203 10.45 5.39 5.45
N HIS A 204 9.76 5.78 4.37
CA HIS A 204 8.89 4.90 3.58
C HIS A 204 9.68 3.70 3.04
N HIS A 205 10.78 3.95 2.33
CA HIS A 205 11.61 2.88 1.76
C HIS A 205 12.35 2.04 2.81
N THR A 206 12.60 2.58 4.01
CA THR A 206 13.11 1.76 5.13
C THR A 206 12.05 0.77 5.62
N ASN A 207 10.75 1.13 5.55
CA ASN A 207 9.69 0.17 5.86
C ASN A 207 9.48 -0.84 4.72
N VAL A 208 9.65 -0.44 3.46
CA VAL A 208 9.62 -1.38 2.33
C VAL A 208 10.73 -2.43 2.46
N ASP A 209 11.95 -2.00 2.78
CA ASP A 209 13.07 -2.91 3.08
C ASP A 209 12.76 -3.81 4.29
N ARG A 210 12.15 -3.26 5.35
CA ARG A 210 11.66 -4.04 6.50
C ARG A 210 10.67 -5.11 6.11
N LEU A 211 9.64 -4.78 5.33
CA LEU A 211 8.62 -5.73 4.88
C LEU A 211 9.25 -6.83 4.03
N PHE A 212 10.19 -6.48 3.15
CA PHE A 212 10.93 -7.47 2.36
C PHE A 212 11.80 -8.37 3.25
N ALA A 213 12.52 -7.81 4.23
CA ALA A 213 13.33 -8.58 5.17
C ALA A 213 12.48 -9.53 6.04
N ILE A 214 11.28 -9.10 6.46
CA ILE A 214 10.31 -9.97 7.16
C ILE A 214 9.84 -11.10 6.24
N TRP A 215 9.46 -10.76 5.00
CA TRP A 215 9.04 -11.76 4.01
C TRP A 215 10.14 -12.80 3.76
N GLN A 216 11.39 -12.35 3.58
CA GLN A 216 12.54 -13.25 3.43
C GLN A 216 12.72 -14.15 4.66
N ALA A 217 12.64 -13.59 5.87
CA ALA A 217 12.78 -14.39 7.09
C ALA A 217 11.67 -15.46 7.23
N CYS A 218 10.52 -15.28 6.56
CA CYS A 218 9.42 -16.24 6.54
C CYS A 218 9.45 -17.24 5.37
N HIS A 219 10.04 -16.89 4.22
CA HIS A 219 9.88 -17.67 2.97
C HIS A 219 11.17 -17.88 2.16
N ASP A 220 12.25 -17.14 2.44
CA ASP A 220 13.51 -17.30 1.71
C ASP A 220 14.12 -18.69 1.95
N ASN A 221 14.46 -19.38 0.86
CA ASN A 221 15.19 -20.64 0.88
C ASN A 221 16.33 -20.57 -0.15
N PRO A 222 17.60 -20.47 0.28
CA PRO A 222 18.75 -20.42 -0.62
C PRO A 222 18.86 -21.56 -1.63
N ASN A 223 18.24 -22.71 -1.36
CA ASN A 223 18.22 -23.86 -2.26
C ASN A 223 17.06 -23.82 -3.28
N ASP A 224 16.14 -22.85 -3.16
CA ASP A 224 15.01 -22.65 -4.06
C ASP A 224 15.10 -21.27 -4.73
N PRO A 225 15.45 -21.21 -6.03
CA PRO A 225 15.63 -19.94 -6.73
C PRO A 225 14.33 -19.13 -6.87
N SER A 226 13.14 -19.73 -6.69
CA SER A 226 11.86 -19.01 -6.74
C SER A 226 11.65 -18.04 -5.56
N THR A 227 12.35 -18.29 -4.45
CA THR A 227 12.18 -17.55 -3.18
C THR A 227 13.04 -16.29 -3.08
N TYR A 228 13.80 -15.96 -4.13
CA TYR A 228 14.56 -14.71 -4.23
C TYR A 228 14.66 -14.24 -5.69
N VAL A 229 15.47 -13.22 -5.99
CA VAL A 229 15.61 -12.64 -7.34
C VAL A 229 15.79 -13.73 -8.40
N THR A 230 14.77 -13.89 -9.24
CA THR A 230 14.71 -14.89 -10.30
C THR A 230 15.31 -14.34 -11.58
N ASP A 231 15.88 -15.23 -12.39
CA ASP A 231 16.42 -14.87 -13.70
C ASP A 231 15.29 -14.41 -14.64
N GLN A 232 15.45 -13.20 -15.15
CA GLN A 232 14.62 -12.57 -16.16
C GLN A 232 15.49 -12.12 -17.33
N ARG A 233 14.86 -11.58 -18.37
CA ARG A 233 15.56 -10.86 -19.43
C ARG A 233 15.04 -9.44 -19.51
N ALA A 234 15.98 -8.51 -19.67
CA ALA A 234 15.65 -7.18 -20.12
C ALA A 234 14.94 -7.27 -21.48
N GLY A 235 14.05 -6.32 -21.76
CA GLY A 235 13.30 -6.32 -23.01
C GLY A 235 14.21 -6.41 -24.24
N GLU A 236 13.75 -7.10 -25.29
CA GLU A 236 14.57 -7.32 -26.50
C GLU A 236 15.03 -6.03 -27.19
N SER A 237 14.33 -4.92 -26.92
CA SER A 237 14.64 -3.59 -27.43
C SER A 237 15.27 -2.64 -26.39
N TRP A 238 15.61 -3.11 -25.17
CA TRP A 238 16.16 -2.23 -24.12
C TRP A 238 16.84 -2.87 -22.92
N GLY A 239 17.81 -2.14 -22.35
CA GLY A 239 18.21 -2.30 -20.94
C GLY A 239 18.53 -0.94 -20.28
N ASN A 240 18.76 -0.96 -18.97
CA ASN A 240 18.98 0.24 -18.15
C ASN A 240 20.38 0.87 -18.33
N PHE A 241 20.81 1.75 -17.41
CA PHE A 241 22.14 2.37 -17.48
C PHE A 241 23.29 1.34 -17.49
N ILE A 242 23.03 0.11 -17.04
CA ILE A 242 24.00 -0.99 -16.88
C ILE A 242 23.65 -2.20 -17.74
N VAL A 243 22.39 -2.64 -17.68
CA VAL A 243 21.87 -3.80 -18.42
C VAL A 243 21.59 -3.36 -19.86
N LYS A 244 21.94 -4.16 -20.88
CA LYS A 244 21.58 -3.85 -22.29
C LYS A 244 20.30 -4.56 -22.71
N ALA A 245 19.82 -4.21 -23.91
CA ALA A 245 18.71 -4.89 -24.56
C ALA A 245 18.93 -6.40 -24.66
N GLY A 246 17.95 -7.16 -24.17
CA GLY A 246 17.98 -8.62 -24.16
C GLY A 246 18.97 -9.26 -23.18
N ASP A 247 19.73 -8.46 -22.41
CA ASP A 247 20.66 -9.00 -21.41
C ASP A 247 19.88 -9.75 -20.30
N PRO A 248 20.47 -10.81 -19.73
CA PRO A 248 19.89 -11.48 -18.59
C PRO A 248 19.91 -10.55 -17.37
N GLU A 249 18.76 -10.43 -16.71
CA GLU A 249 18.61 -9.81 -15.40
C GLU A 249 18.56 -10.93 -14.37
N THR A 250 19.62 -11.10 -13.59
CA THR A 250 19.80 -12.22 -12.65
C THR A 250 20.10 -11.69 -11.26
N ILE A 251 20.21 -12.61 -10.30
CA ILE A 251 20.71 -12.27 -8.95
C ILE A 251 22.10 -11.59 -8.97
N LYS A 252 22.88 -11.75 -10.06
CA LYS A 252 24.22 -11.19 -10.25
C LYS A 252 24.23 -9.89 -11.07
N THR A 253 23.06 -9.41 -11.49
CA THR A 253 22.99 -8.15 -12.22
C THR A 253 23.47 -6.99 -11.34
N PRO A 254 24.38 -6.13 -11.82
CA PRO A 254 24.90 -5.04 -11.01
C PRO A 254 23.82 -3.99 -10.72
N LEU A 255 23.62 -3.68 -9.44
CA LEU A 255 22.74 -2.64 -8.91
C LEU A 255 23.44 -1.28 -8.91
N ALA A 256 23.89 -0.82 -10.07
CA ALA A 256 24.53 0.49 -10.16
C ALA A 256 23.50 1.63 -9.90
N PRO A 257 23.95 2.79 -9.39
CA PRO A 257 25.34 3.20 -9.15
C PRO A 257 25.88 2.78 -7.78
N PHE A 258 25.33 1.76 -7.12
CA PHE A 258 25.70 1.39 -5.75
C PHE A 258 27.00 0.60 -5.73
N ALA A 259 28.13 1.29 -5.58
CA ALA A 259 29.44 0.66 -5.50
C ALA A 259 29.62 -0.08 -4.14
N GLN A 260 30.01 -1.35 -4.21
CA GLN A 260 30.51 -2.12 -3.08
C GLN A 260 31.96 -1.76 -2.77
N SER A 261 32.76 -1.60 -3.81
CA SER A 261 34.17 -1.18 -3.73
C SER A 261 34.61 -0.59 -5.06
N GLY A 262 35.77 0.06 -5.08
CA GLY A 262 36.37 0.51 -6.33
C GLY A 262 37.18 1.80 -6.22
N THR A 263 37.84 2.14 -7.32
CA THR A 263 38.49 3.42 -7.56
C THR A 263 37.61 4.29 -8.45
N LYS A 264 38.07 5.50 -8.80
CA LYS A 264 37.39 6.38 -9.75
C LYS A 264 37.15 5.72 -11.12
N ASP A 265 38.08 4.86 -11.55
CA ASP A 265 38.10 4.28 -12.91
C ASP A 265 37.63 2.83 -12.95
N ASN A 266 37.46 2.18 -11.80
CA ASN A 266 37.00 0.79 -11.72
C ASN A 266 36.09 0.59 -10.49
N GLN A 267 34.79 0.52 -10.71
CA GLN A 267 33.79 0.30 -9.66
C GLN A 267 33.21 -1.12 -9.74
N VAL A 268 33.19 -1.80 -8.60
CA VAL A 268 32.44 -3.04 -8.39
C VAL A 268 31.12 -2.65 -7.74
N PHE A 269 30.01 -2.87 -8.43
CA PHE A 269 28.69 -2.59 -7.91
C PHE A 269 28.14 -3.75 -7.09
N TRP A 270 27.30 -3.44 -6.11
CA TRP A 270 26.48 -4.43 -5.43
C TRP A 270 25.61 -5.21 -6.43
N THR A 271 25.26 -6.44 -6.08
CA THR A 271 24.30 -7.28 -6.81
C THR A 271 23.23 -7.73 -5.84
N SER A 272 22.08 -8.20 -6.34
CA SER A 272 21.03 -8.78 -5.50
C SER A 272 21.55 -9.94 -4.64
N GLU A 273 22.53 -10.69 -5.13
CA GLU A 273 23.22 -11.77 -4.40
C GLU A 273 23.98 -11.21 -3.20
N GLY A 274 24.78 -10.16 -3.41
CA GLY A 274 25.56 -9.51 -2.36
C GLY A 274 24.72 -8.75 -1.34
N VAL A 275 23.45 -8.45 -1.64
CA VAL A 275 22.54 -7.73 -0.74
C VAL A 275 21.37 -8.59 -0.25
N ARG A 276 21.44 -9.92 -0.40
CA ARG A 276 20.36 -10.83 0.01
C ARG A 276 20.00 -10.69 1.48
N TYR A 277 20.97 -10.40 2.35
CA TYR A 277 20.73 -10.27 3.78
C TYR A 277 21.18 -8.91 4.30
N THR A 278 20.31 -8.25 5.06
CA THR A 278 20.55 -6.94 5.70
C THR A 278 21.75 -6.93 6.64
N THR A 279 22.11 -8.11 7.19
CA THR A 279 23.28 -8.31 8.04
C THR A 279 24.59 -7.98 7.35
N GLU A 280 24.66 -8.08 6.01
CA GLU A 280 25.84 -7.64 5.23
C GLU A 280 26.15 -6.15 5.46
N PHE A 281 25.12 -5.36 5.76
CA PHE A 281 25.22 -3.93 6.07
C PHE A 281 25.17 -3.62 7.57
N GLY A 282 25.27 -4.64 8.42
CA GLY A 282 25.31 -4.48 9.88
C GLY A 282 24.01 -3.95 10.49
N TYR A 283 22.86 -4.26 9.90
CA TYR A 283 21.55 -3.97 10.49
C TYR A 283 20.60 -5.17 10.36
N VAL A 284 19.59 -5.18 11.23
CA VAL A 284 18.42 -6.05 11.18
C VAL A 284 17.23 -5.25 11.71
N TYR A 285 16.01 -5.69 11.41
CA TYR A 285 14.80 -5.12 11.98
C TYR A 285 14.41 -5.81 13.29
N PRO A 286 13.61 -5.18 14.16
CA PRO A 286 13.15 -5.79 15.40
C PRO A 286 12.61 -7.20 15.21
N GLU A 287 11.82 -7.42 14.15
CA GLU A 287 11.15 -8.68 13.83
C GLU A 287 12.07 -9.74 13.22
N THR A 288 13.21 -9.33 12.66
CA THR A 288 14.15 -10.21 11.94
C THR A 288 15.43 -10.50 12.75
N GLN A 289 15.40 -10.25 14.06
CA GLN A 289 16.49 -10.58 14.98
C GLN A 289 16.56 -12.10 15.16
N SER A 290 17.39 -12.80 14.38
CA SER A 290 17.47 -14.27 14.38
C SER A 290 17.79 -14.88 15.76
N TRP A 291 18.45 -14.13 16.65
CA TRP A 291 18.73 -14.55 18.03
C TRP A 291 17.51 -14.46 18.96
N LYS A 292 16.47 -13.69 18.60
CA LYS A 292 15.19 -13.64 19.32
C LYS A 292 14.11 -14.47 18.63
N PHE A 293 14.13 -14.48 17.31
CA PHE A 293 13.13 -15.11 16.46
C PHE A 293 13.82 -16.12 15.53
N PRO A 294 14.32 -17.26 16.05
CA PRO A 294 15.10 -18.22 15.28
C PRO A 294 14.27 -19.08 14.33
N THR A 295 12.94 -19.09 14.47
CA THR A 295 12.04 -19.90 13.63
C THR A 295 10.96 -19.04 12.98
N LYS A 296 10.39 -19.54 11.88
CA LYS A 296 9.27 -18.90 11.19
C LYS A 296 8.11 -18.63 12.17
N GLU A 297 7.75 -19.60 13.00
CA GLU A 297 6.68 -19.50 13.99
C GLU A 297 6.94 -18.36 14.99
N SER A 298 8.19 -18.18 15.44
CA SER A 298 8.54 -17.10 16.35
C SER A 298 8.43 -15.70 15.72
N ILE A 299 8.73 -15.57 14.42
CA ILE A 299 8.55 -14.32 13.67
C ILE A 299 7.05 -14.03 13.51
N LEU A 300 6.26 -15.04 13.18
CA LEU A 300 4.82 -14.90 13.00
C LEU A 300 4.11 -14.44 14.28
N ASN A 301 4.49 -15.00 15.42
CA ASN A 301 4.00 -14.55 16.72
C ASN A 301 4.39 -13.08 17.00
N GLU A 302 5.55 -12.63 16.53
CA GLU A 302 5.93 -11.22 16.61
C GLU A 302 5.11 -10.34 15.67
N LEU A 303 4.80 -10.80 14.45
CA LEU A 303 3.89 -10.09 13.53
C LEU A 303 2.49 -9.92 14.13
N ASP A 304 1.99 -10.92 14.85
CA ASP A 304 0.72 -10.82 15.59
C ASP A 304 0.76 -9.77 16.70
N ARG A 305 1.91 -9.61 17.36
CA ARG A 305 2.10 -8.57 18.36
C ARG A 305 2.19 -7.18 17.72
N VAL A 306 2.84 -7.07 16.56
CA VAL A 306 3.13 -5.80 15.87
C VAL A 306 1.90 -5.30 15.10
N TYR A 307 1.36 -6.11 14.20
CA TYR A 307 0.18 -5.76 13.39
C TYR A 307 -1.14 -6.07 14.09
N GLY A 308 -1.07 -6.61 15.30
CA GLY A 308 -2.23 -7.02 16.07
C GLY A 308 -2.83 -8.32 15.54
N LYS A 309 -3.42 -9.11 16.45
CA LYS A 309 -4.19 -10.31 16.09
C LYS A 309 -5.48 -9.99 15.33
N THR A 310 -5.69 -8.72 14.95
CA THR A 310 -6.86 -8.22 14.23
C THR A 310 -6.54 -7.81 12.79
N ALA A 311 -5.33 -8.12 12.33
CA ALA A 311 -4.81 -7.71 11.03
C ALA A 311 -5.53 -8.31 9.81
N SER A 312 -6.15 -9.47 9.97
CA SER A 312 -6.97 -10.13 8.95
C SER A 312 -8.07 -10.93 9.65
N PHE A 313 -9.07 -11.41 8.89
CA PHE A 313 -10.11 -12.26 9.46
C PHE A 313 -9.53 -13.56 10.04
N ALA A 314 -8.57 -14.18 9.34
CA ALA A 314 -7.89 -15.36 9.84
C ALA A 314 -7.14 -15.11 11.15
N ASN A 315 -6.46 -13.96 11.31
CA ASN A 315 -5.80 -13.60 12.58
C ASN A 315 -6.83 -13.45 13.71
N ILE A 316 -7.99 -12.83 13.45
CA ILE A 316 -9.05 -12.65 14.45
C ILE A 316 -9.53 -14.01 14.94
N LEU A 317 -9.80 -14.93 14.02
CA LEU A 317 -10.39 -16.24 14.33
C LEU A 317 -9.47 -17.15 15.16
N ARG A 318 -8.15 -17.04 14.97
CA ARG A 318 -7.16 -17.79 15.76
C ARG A 318 -6.68 -17.05 17.01
N SER A 319 -7.16 -15.84 17.26
CA SER A 319 -6.76 -15.04 18.42
C SER A 319 -7.29 -15.60 19.74
N GLY A 320 -6.71 -15.16 20.86
CA GLY A 320 -7.22 -15.53 22.19
C GLY A 320 -8.58 -14.88 22.46
N GLU A 321 -9.30 -15.36 23.47
CA GLU A 321 -10.68 -14.93 23.76
C GLU A 321 -10.82 -13.40 23.97
N GLU A 322 -9.87 -12.78 24.68
CA GLU A 322 -9.86 -11.34 24.94
C GLU A 322 -9.64 -10.51 23.66
N ASP A 323 -8.68 -10.92 22.83
CA ASP A 323 -8.37 -10.28 21.54
C ASP A 323 -9.55 -10.44 20.57
N PHE A 324 -10.16 -11.63 20.53
CA PHE A 324 -11.33 -11.92 19.70
C PHE A 324 -12.52 -11.04 20.09
N LYS A 325 -12.78 -10.90 21.40
CA LYS A 325 -13.85 -10.02 21.91
C LYS A 325 -13.60 -8.57 21.51
N THR A 326 -12.37 -8.08 21.69
CA THR A 326 -11.98 -6.70 21.31
C THR A 326 -12.19 -6.46 19.81
N SER A 327 -11.77 -7.40 18.98
CA SER A 327 -11.97 -7.36 17.51
C SER A 327 -13.46 -7.33 17.13
N THR A 328 -14.26 -8.13 17.81
CA THR A 328 -15.71 -8.22 17.55
C THR A 328 -16.40 -6.89 17.87
N GLU A 329 -16.03 -6.23 18.96
CA GLU A 329 -16.57 -4.91 19.29
C GLU A 329 -16.10 -3.82 18.31
N GLU A 330 -14.85 -3.87 17.82
CA GLU A 330 -14.36 -3.00 16.75
C GLU A 330 -15.20 -3.19 15.47
N ILE A 331 -15.41 -4.43 15.03
CA ILE A 331 -16.22 -4.75 13.85
C ILE A 331 -17.67 -4.28 14.02
N LYS A 332 -18.31 -4.52 15.17
CA LYS A 332 -19.65 -4.01 15.47
C LYS A 332 -19.72 -2.49 15.39
N SER A 333 -18.71 -1.79 15.91
CA SER A 333 -18.65 -0.32 15.83
C SER A 333 -18.62 0.15 14.37
N ARG A 334 -17.84 -0.51 13.52
CA ARG A 334 -17.76 -0.20 12.07
C ARG A 334 -19.04 -0.59 11.32
N ALA A 335 -19.62 -1.74 11.63
CA ALA A 335 -20.88 -2.21 11.06
C ALA A 335 -22.03 -1.19 11.23
N LYS A 336 -22.12 -0.54 12.40
CA LYS A 336 -23.12 0.52 12.65
C LYS A 336 -23.00 1.72 11.70
N ALA A 337 -21.81 2.00 11.16
CA ALA A 337 -21.61 3.10 10.23
C ALA A 337 -22.30 2.83 8.88
N HIS A 338 -22.39 1.57 8.45
CA HIS A 338 -23.06 1.22 7.19
C HIS A 338 -24.58 1.40 7.26
N LEU A 339 -25.20 1.00 8.38
CA LEU A 339 -26.65 1.20 8.59
C LEU A 339 -27.06 2.68 8.57
N LYS A 340 -26.22 3.58 9.13
CA LYS A 340 -26.50 5.03 9.11
C LYS A 340 -26.42 5.63 7.71
N ALA A 341 -25.52 5.13 6.88
CA ALA A 341 -25.28 5.66 5.55
C ALA A 341 -26.36 5.24 4.55
N GLU A 342 -26.83 3.99 4.59
CA GLU A 342 -27.95 3.51 3.76
C GLU A 342 -29.24 4.29 4.05
N ASN A 343 -29.44 4.74 5.29
CA ASN A 343 -30.62 5.51 5.69
C ASN A 343 -30.53 7.03 5.40
N SER A 344 -29.41 7.54 4.88
CA SER A 344 -29.22 8.97 4.61
C SER A 344 -29.67 9.36 3.19
N PRO A 345 -30.53 10.37 2.99
CA PRO A 345 -30.97 10.79 1.66
C PRO A 345 -29.81 11.37 0.86
N VAL A 346 -29.45 10.71 -0.25
CA VAL A 346 -28.41 11.19 -1.17
C VAL A 346 -28.95 12.38 -1.97
N SER A 347 -28.40 13.59 -1.73
CA SER A 347 -28.58 14.71 -2.66
C SER A 347 -27.68 14.49 -3.87
N ALA A 348 -28.27 14.18 -5.02
CA ALA A 348 -27.58 14.13 -6.29
C ALA A 348 -27.24 15.57 -6.74
N SER A 349 -26.05 16.07 -6.36
CA SER A 349 -25.48 17.26 -7.00
C SER A 349 -24.48 16.85 -8.07
N THR A 350 -24.72 17.38 -9.27
CA THR A 350 -24.17 17.00 -10.57
C THR A 350 -22.72 17.45 -10.75
N PHE A 351 -21.79 16.50 -10.83
CA PHE A 351 -20.55 16.64 -11.62
C PHE A 351 -20.64 15.63 -12.77
N SER A 352 -20.64 16.14 -14.00
CA SER A 352 -21.01 15.39 -15.21
C SER A 352 -19.78 14.90 -15.96
N LEU A 353 -19.42 13.63 -15.77
CA LEU A 353 -18.86 12.78 -16.82
C LEU A 353 -20.00 11.86 -17.28
N ALA A 354 -20.87 12.42 -18.13
CA ALA A 354 -22.18 11.85 -18.46
C ALA A 354 -22.09 10.82 -19.58
N THR A 355 -21.79 9.57 -19.23
CA THR A 355 -22.18 8.35 -19.95
C THR A 355 -21.93 7.11 -19.09
N GLU A 356 -20.82 7.08 -18.34
CA GLU A 356 -20.46 5.94 -17.47
C GLU A 356 -21.21 5.87 -16.13
N GLN A 357 -21.80 6.99 -15.70
CA GLN A 357 -22.49 7.06 -14.41
C GLN A 357 -23.81 6.29 -14.40
N ASP A 358 -24.47 6.07 -15.53
CA ASP A 358 -25.79 5.42 -15.54
C ASP A 358 -25.74 3.90 -15.28
N GLU A 359 -24.66 3.21 -15.66
CA GLU A 359 -24.53 1.75 -15.49
C GLU A 359 -24.00 1.31 -14.12
N GLN A 360 -23.40 2.23 -13.35
CA GLN A 360 -22.96 2.01 -11.97
C GLN A 360 -23.55 3.02 -10.99
N LYS A 361 -24.68 3.65 -11.34
CA LYS A 361 -25.46 4.44 -10.40
C LYS A 361 -25.95 3.51 -9.27
N PRO A 362 -25.86 3.94 -8.01
CA PRO A 362 -26.51 3.24 -6.90
C PRO A 362 -27.96 2.92 -7.27
N LEU A 363 -28.40 1.67 -7.09
CA LEU A 363 -29.82 1.39 -7.11
C LEU A 363 -30.48 2.26 -6.03
N ARG A 364 -31.51 3.03 -6.38
CA ARG A 364 -32.29 3.79 -5.40
C ARG A 364 -32.84 2.81 -4.36
N GLU A 365 -32.40 2.95 -3.12
CA GLU A 365 -32.95 2.18 -2.01
C GLU A 365 -34.34 2.70 -1.67
N THR A 366 -35.31 1.78 -1.61
CA THR A 366 -36.66 2.06 -1.13
C THR A 366 -36.61 2.03 0.38
N ASN A 367 -36.40 3.18 1.03
CA ASN A 367 -36.30 3.23 2.48
C ASN A 367 -37.67 2.99 3.14
N GLU A 368 -37.78 1.91 3.91
CA GLU A 368 -38.55 1.94 5.16
C GLU A 368 -37.55 2.11 6.30
N PRO A 369 -37.76 3.05 7.25
CA PRO A 369 -36.83 3.29 8.33
C PRO A 369 -36.90 2.13 9.34
N GLY A 370 -36.02 1.15 9.18
CA GLY A 370 -35.76 0.11 10.17
C GLY A 370 -35.00 0.68 11.37
N ASP A 371 -35.21 0.10 12.55
CA ASP A 371 -34.46 0.44 13.76
C ASP A 371 -32.95 0.24 13.52
N LEU A 372 -32.12 1.22 13.91
CA LEU A 372 -30.67 1.25 13.66
C LEU A 372 -29.90 0.30 14.62
N SER A 373 -30.44 -0.89 14.86
CA SER A 373 -29.87 -1.91 15.72
C SER A 373 -29.13 -2.98 14.90
N LEU A 374 -27.94 -3.38 15.36
CA LEU A 374 -27.28 -4.57 14.81
C LEU A 374 -28.07 -5.83 15.25
N PRO A 375 -28.17 -6.86 14.40
CA PRO A 375 -28.73 -8.14 14.83
C PRO A 375 -27.89 -8.78 15.94
N GLU A 376 -28.54 -9.35 16.96
CA GLU A 376 -27.86 -9.94 18.14
C GLU A 376 -27.22 -11.31 17.86
N ASP A 377 -27.62 -11.97 16.78
CA ASP A 377 -27.26 -13.36 16.41
C ASP A 377 -26.04 -13.49 15.48
N ARG A 378 -25.30 -12.40 15.24
CA ARG A 378 -24.18 -12.35 14.29
C ARG A 378 -22.83 -12.63 14.97
N ASP A 379 -22.54 -13.90 15.25
CA ASP A 379 -21.22 -14.35 15.71
C ASP A 379 -20.25 -14.51 14.53
N LEU A 380 -19.05 -13.94 14.65
CA LEU A 380 -18.00 -14.06 13.63
C LEU A 380 -17.57 -15.51 13.39
N LYS A 381 -17.63 -16.37 14.41
CA LYS A 381 -17.28 -17.80 14.27
C LYS A 381 -18.25 -18.54 13.36
N SER A 382 -19.49 -18.04 13.22
CA SER A 382 -20.50 -18.62 12.31
C SER A 382 -20.17 -18.41 10.83
N LEU A 383 -19.19 -17.57 10.50
CA LEU A 383 -18.71 -17.38 9.13
C LEU A 383 -17.73 -18.47 8.67
N ILE A 384 -17.31 -19.37 9.57
CA ILE A 384 -16.42 -20.49 9.28
C ILE A 384 -17.25 -21.77 9.11
N GLY A 385 -16.92 -22.57 8.10
CA GLY A 385 -17.44 -23.91 7.93
C GLY A 385 -17.00 -24.88 9.04
N THR A 386 -17.70 -26.01 9.15
CA THR A 386 -17.38 -27.06 10.15
C THR A 386 -16.00 -27.71 9.95
N ASP A 387 -15.38 -27.48 8.79
CA ASP A 387 -14.03 -27.89 8.42
C ASP A 387 -12.95 -26.84 8.74
N ASN A 388 -13.29 -25.80 9.51
CA ASN A 388 -12.44 -24.66 9.86
C ASN A 388 -12.00 -23.83 8.65
N LYS A 389 -12.85 -23.73 7.62
CA LYS A 389 -12.55 -22.96 6.41
C LYS A 389 -13.51 -21.82 6.15
N TYR A 390 -13.02 -20.80 5.45
CA TYR A 390 -13.83 -19.71 4.91
C TYR A 390 -13.30 -19.27 3.54
N LEU A 391 -14.05 -18.42 2.84
CA LEU A 391 -13.61 -17.81 1.59
C LEU A 391 -13.09 -16.40 1.83
N GLU A 392 -11.81 -16.19 1.52
CA GLU A 392 -11.21 -14.87 1.40
C GLU A 392 -11.65 -14.24 0.07
N TRP A 393 -12.16 -13.01 0.12
CA TRP A 393 -12.63 -12.26 -1.05
C TRP A 393 -11.65 -11.15 -1.38
N LEU A 394 -11.21 -11.10 -2.64
CA LEU A 394 -10.18 -10.16 -3.09
C LEU A 394 -10.65 -9.49 -4.39
N VAL A 395 -10.37 -8.19 -4.52
CA VAL A 395 -10.41 -7.49 -5.80
C VAL A 395 -9.01 -7.49 -6.38
N ASN A 396 -8.91 -8.02 -7.60
CA ASN A 396 -7.72 -8.01 -8.42
C ASN A 396 -7.87 -6.90 -9.47
N ILE A 397 -6.87 -6.03 -9.57
CA ILE A 397 -6.84 -4.91 -10.51
C ILE A 397 -5.63 -5.09 -11.41
N LYS A 398 -5.83 -5.03 -12.72
CA LYS A 398 -4.77 -4.94 -13.73
C LYS A 398 -4.97 -3.65 -14.49
N ALA A 399 -3.91 -2.89 -14.68
CA ALA A 399 -3.99 -1.62 -15.39
C ALA A 399 -2.67 -1.34 -16.14
N GLU A 400 -2.74 -0.52 -17.20
CA GLU A 400 -1.55 -0.09 -17.92
C GLU A 400 -0.89 1.10 -17.21
N LYS A 401 0.37 0.93 -16.81
CA LYS A 401 1.06 1.86 -15.91
C LYS A 401 1.15 3.31 -16.43
N ALA A 402 1.08 3.50 -17.74
CA ALA A 402 1.40 4.75 -18.41
C ALA A 402 0.16 5.57 -18.87
N GLU A 403 -1.05 5.00 -18.78
CA GLU A 403 -2.31 5.69 -19.11
C GLU A 403 -2.55 6.87 -18.16
N LEU A 404 -3.34 7.86 -18.60
CA LEU A 404 -3.65 9.07 -17.80
C LEU A 404 -2.40 9.77 -17.22
N GLY A 405 -1.33 9.87 -18.02
CA GLY A 405 -0.05 10.46 -17.57
C GLY A 405 0.72 9.58 -16.57
N GLY A 406 0.28 8.34 -16.36
CA GLY A 406 0.91 7.32 -15.54
C GLY A 406 0.68 7.45 -14.04
N ASN A 407 -0.06 8.46 -13.57
CA ASN A 407 -0.25 8.70 -12.14
C ASN A 407 -1.73 8.83 -11.78
N TYR A 408 -2.41 7.68 -11.75
CA TYR A 408 -3.82 7.58 -11.40
C TYR A 408 -4.06 6.50 -10.35
N VAL A 409 -5.23 6.57 -9.73
CA VAL A 409 -5.65 5.71 -8.63
C VAL A 409 -6.98 5.07 -8.97
N VAL A 410 -7.09 3.76 -8.77
CA VAL A 410 -8.33 3.00 -8.84
C VAL A 410 -8.81 2.77 -7.40
N HIS A 411 -9.89 3.44 -7.02
CA HIS A 411 -10.53 3.30 -5.72
C HIS A 411 -11.63 2.24 -5.78
N VAL A 412 -11.70 1.39 -4.75
CA VAL A 412 -12.70 0.32 -4.61
C VAL A 412 -13.64 0.65 -3.46
N PHE A 413 -14.94 0.43 -3.65
CA PHE A 413 -15.99 0.70 -2.67
C PHE A 413 -16.94 -0.48 -2.52
N LEU A 414 -17.41 -0.71 -1.29
CA LEU A 414 -18.57 -1.52 -0.94
C LEU A 414 -19.67 -0.61 -0.39
N GLY A 415 -20.51 -0.10 -1.27
CA GLY A 415 -21.51 0.95 -1.03
C GLY A 415 -21.26 2.19 -1.89
N ASN A 416 -22.01 3.26 -1.61
CA ASN A 416 -22.03 4.43 -2.48
C ASN A 416 -20.77 5.30 -2.29
N PRO A 417 -20.01 5.60 -3.36
CA PRO A 417 -18.96 6.61 -3.31
C PRO A 417 -19.55 8.02 -3.25
N ASP A 418 -18.84 8.95 -2.60
CA ASP A 418 -19.19 10.38 -2.59
C ASP A 418 -18.42 11.11 -3.69
N ASP A 419 -18.98 11.08 -4.91
CA ASP A 419 -18.37 11.68 -6.10
C ASP A 419 -18.33 13.22 -6.05
N THR A 420 -18.89 13.86 -5.01
CA THR A 420 -18.84 15.33 -4.85
C THR A 420 -17.48 15.80 -4.33
N VAL A 421 -16.73 14.94 -3.63
CA VAL A 421 -15.39 15.25 -3.12
C VAL A 421 -14.42 14.07 -3.31
N PRO A 422 -14.04 13.72 -4.55
CA PRO A 422 -13.23 12.51 -4.84
C PRO A 422 -11.88 12.45 -4.09
N LEU A 423 -11.24 13.59 -3.83
CA LEU A 423 -10.01 13.66 -3.03
C LEU A 423 -10.17 13.05 -1.62
N LEU A 424 -11.39 13.03 -1.08
CA LEU A 424 -11.71 12.48 0.24
C LEU A 424 -12.31 11.07 0.17
N TYR A 425 -12.26 10.38 -0.98
CA TYR A 425 -12.76 9.00 -1.09
C TYR A 425 -12.22 8.07 -0.01
N VAL A 426 -10.94 8.19 0.35
CA VAL A 426 -10.32 7.36 1.40
C VAL A 426 -10.96 7.53 2.79
N THR A 427 -11.70 8.61 3.01
CA THR A 427 -12.44 8.89 4.25
C THR A 427 -13.89 8.43 4.19
N ASN A 428 -14.36 7.96 3.03
CA ASN A 428 -15.72 7.48 2.86
C ASN A 428 -15.88 6.10 3.50
N HIS A 429 -16.94 5.91 4.29
CA HIS A 429 -17.24 4.63 4.95
C HIS A 429 -17.41 3.44 3.99
N SER A 430 -17.74 3.67 2.72
CA SER A 430 -17.85 2.64 1.69
C SER A 430 -16.52 2.32 1.03
N HIS A 431 -15.50 3.18 1.15
CA HIS A 431 -14.18 2.94 0.57
C HIS A 431 -13.49 1.79 1.30
N VAL A 432 -13.02 0.80 0.54
CA VAL A 432 -12.36 -0.39 1.09
C VAL A 432 -10.87 -0.46 0.77
N GLY A 433 -10.42 0.22 -0.28
CA GLY A 433 -9.00 0.27 -0.63
C GLY A 433 -8.74 0.90 -1.98
N ALA A 434 -7.46 1.03 -2.33
CA ALA A 434 -7.06 1.60 -3.62
C ALA A 434 -5.76 0.99 -4.16
N PHE A 435 -5.66 1.02 -5.49
CA PHE A 435 -4.50 0.67 -6.29
C PHE A 435 -3.98 1.92 -6.99
N ALA A 436 -2.67 2.16 -6.98
CA ALA A 436 -2.05 3.32 -7.62
C ALA A 436 -0.94 2.89 -8.58
N THR A 437 -0.84 3.55 -9.73
CA THR A 437 0.10 3.17 -10.79
C THR A 437 1.52 3.65 -10.57
N PHE A 438 1.69 4.82 -9.93
CA PHE A 438 2.98 5.46 -9.65
C PHE A 438 3.95 5.41 -10.86
N GLY A 439 3.48 5.92 -11.99
CA GLY A 439 4.20 6.02 -13.25
C GLY A 439 4.63 7.45 -13.57
N GLN A 440 5.09 7.63 -14.80
CA GLN A 440 5.60 8.88 -15.34
C GLN A 440 4.84 9.26 -16.61
N ASP A 441 4.66 10.55 -16.85
CA ASP A 441 3.97 11.06 -18.04
C ASP A 441 4.78 10.90 -19.33
N GLU A 442 4.24 11.38 -20.45
CA GLU A 442 4.84 11.29 -21.78
C GLU A 442 6.10 12.14 -21.94
N THR A 443 6.28 13.17 -21.12
CA THR A 443 7.43 14.09 -21.16
C THR A 443 8.64 13.56 -20.38
N THR A 444 8.48 12.42 -19.71
CA THR A 444 9.52 11.84 -18.88
C THR A 444 10.82 11.58 -19.63
N SER A 445 11.95 11.89 -19.00
CA SER A 445 13.28 11.51 -19.50
C SER A 445 13.65 10.06 -19.12
N CYS A 446 12.80 9.39 -18.35
CA CYS A 446 12.99 7.99 -17.96
C CYS A 446 12.76 7.07 -19.17
N LYS A 447 13.84 6.60 -19.78
CA LYS A 447 13.77 5.72 -20.96
C LYS A 447 13.02 4.41 -20.69
N ASN A 448 13.18 3.81 -19.50
CA ASN A 448 12.40 2.63 -19.08
C ASN A 448 10.90 2.95 -19.13
N CYS A 449 10.50 4.07 -18.54
CA CYS A 449 9.11 4.52 -18.49
C CYS A 449 8.52 4.77 -19.88
N GLN A 450 9.29 5.38 -20.79
CA GLN A 450 8.88 5.61 -22.19
C GLN A 450 8.58 4.29 -22.93
N GLN A 451 9.34 3.25 -22.66
CA GLN A 451 9.14 1.95 -23.30
C GLN A 451 8.12 1.07 -22.61
N GLY A 452 8.02 1.17 -21.28
CA GLY A 452 6.89 0.65 -20.53
C GLY A 452 5.59 1.17 -21.16
N ARG A 453 5.52 2.47 -21.47
CA ARG A 453 4.43 3.05 -22.25
C ARG A 453 4.31 2.44 -23.64
N ALA A 454 5.38 2.43 -24.44
CA ALA A 454 5.33 1.93 -25.81
C ALA A 454 4.94 0.44 -25.92
N SER A 455 5.21 -0.36 -24.88
CA SER A 455 4.87 -1.78 -24.80
C SER A 455 3.53 -2.07 -24.13
N GLY A 456 2.82 -1.05 -23.63
CA GLY A 456 1.61 -1.23 -22.84
C GLY A 456 1.86 -2.02 -21.56
N GLN A 457 2.93 -1.67 -20.82
CA GLN A 457 3.32 -2.35 -19.59
C GLN A 457 2.16 -2.32 -18.59
N ARG A 458 1.68 -3.53 -18.29
CA ARG A 458 0.61 -3.75 -17.31
C ARG A 458 1.21 -4.04 -15.94
N ILE A 459 0.50 -3.57 -14.94
CA ILE A 459 0.79 -3.80 -13.53
C ILE A 459 -0.47 -4.26 -12.82
N THR A 460 -0.31 -4.95 -11.69
CA THR A 460 -1.41 -5.47 -10.87
C THR A 460 -1.45 -4.85 -9.49
N GLY A 461 -2.61 -4.94 -8.85
CA GLY A 461 -2.76 -4.72 -7.42
C GLY A 461 -3.91 -5.55 -6.87
N GLN A 462 -3.95 -5.64 -5.55
CA GLN A 462 -4.97 -6.44 -4.86
C GLN A 462 -5.52 -5.69 -3.64
N VAL A 463 -6.85 -5.71 -3.50
CA VAL A 463 -7.59 -5.11 -2.40
C VAL A 463 -8.45 -6.18 -1.73
N PRO A 464 -8.16 -6.56 -0.47
CA PRO A 464 -9.01 -7.46 0.31
C PRO A 464 -10.38 -6.86 0.56
N LEU A 465 -11.41 -7.71 0.50
CA LEU A 465 -12.79 -7.36 0.82
C LEU A 465 -13.30 -8.05 2.09
N THR A 466 -12.58 -9.03 2.62
CA THR A 466 -13.13 -9.94 3.62
C THR A 466 -13.51 -9.25 4.92
N LEU A 467 -12.64 -8.46 5.57
CA LEU A 467 -13.04 -7.75 6.79
C LEU A 467 -14.17 -6.77 6.53
N ALA A 468 -14.18 -6.14 5.36
CA ALA A 468 -15.27 -5.29 4.94
C ALA A 468 -16.57 -6.13 4.89
N LEU A 469 -16.61 -7.24 4.17
CA LEU A 469 -17.77 -8.15 4.11
C LEU A 469 -18.19 -8.69 5.49
N VAL A 470 -17.24 -8.96 6.39
CA VAL A 470 -17.52 -9.34 7.78
C VAL A 470 -18.30 -8.23 8.51
N GLU A 471 -17.97 -6.95 8.30
CA GLU A 471 -18.77 -5.83 8.83
C GLU A 471 -20.19 -5.83 8.25
N ARG A 472 -20.36 -6.24 6.99
CA ARG A 472 -21.67 -6.29 6.32
C ARG A 472 -22.49 -7.46 6.85
N TYR A 473 -21.85 -8.58 7.19
CA TYR A 473 -22.49 -9.68 7.92
C TYR A 473 -22.98 -9.23 9.29
N VAL A 474 -22.13 -8.55 10.07
CA VAL A 474 -22.50 -8.03 11.40
C VAL A 474 -23.60 -6.96 11.30
N ALA A 475 -23.64 -6.19 10.22
CA ALA A 475 -24.71 -5.25 9.93
C ALA A 475 -26.02 -5.92 9.47
N GLY A 476 -26.02 -7.24 9.21
CA GLY A 476 -27.19 -7.96 8.69
C GLY A 476 -27.45 -7.76 7.18
N LEU A 477 -26.47 -7.25 6.44
CA LEU A 477 -26.57 -6.98 5.00
C LEU A 477 -26.22 -8.20 4.13
N ILE A 478 -25.50 -9.17 4.68
CA ILE A 478 -25.24 -10.49 4.09
C ILE A 478 -25.34 -11.58 5.15
N ASP A 479 -25.63 -12.81 4.74
CA ASP A 479 -25.83 -13.92 5.69
C ASP A 479 -24.63 -14.85 5.88
N SER A 480 -23.67 -14.85 4.95
CA SER A 480 -22.40 -15.56 5.12
C SER A 480 -21.36 -15.06 4.11
N LEU A 481 -20.16 -15.61 4.16
CA LEU A 481 -19.10 -15.37 3.17
C LEU A 481 -19.19 -16.29 1.93
N THR A 482 -20.27 -17.07 1.77
CA THR A 482 -20.44 -17.94 0.59
C THR A 482 -20.87 -17.13 -0.64
N PRO A 483 -20.56 -17.60 -1.87
CA PRO A 483 -20.94 -16.87 -3.08
C PRO A 483 -22.45 -16.63 -3.20
N GLN A 484 -23.28 -17.52 -2.65
CA GLN A 484 -24.74 -17.37 -2.63
C GLN A 484 -25.20 -16.04 -1.99
N HIS A 485 -24.53 -15.57 -0.94
CA HIS A 485 -24.89 -14.33 -0.25
C HIS A 485 -24.01 -13.15 -0.68
N VAL A 486 -22.72 -13.40 -0.89
CA VAL A 486 -21.76 -12.34 -1.23
C VAL A 486 -21.93 -11.87 -2.68
N THR A 487 -22.13 -12.77 -3.65
CA THR A 487 -22.21 -12.38 -5.07
C THR A 487 -23.37 -11.41 -5.34
N PRO A 488 -24.62 -11.65 -4.89
CA PRO A 488 -25.71 -10.70 -5.08
C PRO A 488 -25.46 -9.34 -4.39
N TYR A 489 -24.82 -9.34 -3.23
CA TYR A 489 -24.45 -8.11 -2.52
C TYR A 489 -23.38 -7.32 -3.27
N LEU A 490 -22.27 -7.97 -3.66
CA LEU A 490 -21.20 -7.31 -4.41
C LEU A 490 -21.67 -6.83 -5.76
N GLN A 491 -22.54 -7.60 -6.44
CA GLN A 491 -23.23 -7.10 -7.62
C GLN A 491 -23.87 -5.74 -7.31
N LYS A 492 -24.69 -5.61 -6.27
CA LYS A 492 -25.35 -4.33 -5.97
C LYS A 492 -24.40 -3.22 -5.50
N HIS A 493 -23.36 -3.55 -4.73
CA HIS A 493 -22.64 -2.58 -3.92
C HIS A 493 -21.14 -2.43 -4.24
N LEU A 494 -20.56 -3.27 -5.09
CA LEU A 494 -19.17 -3.11 -5.52
C LEU A 494 -19.09 -2.03 -6.60
N HIS A 495 -18.35 -0.96 -6.29
CA HIS A 495 -18.07 0.11 -7.23
C HIS A 495 -16.57 0.40 -7.30
N TRP A 496 -16.12 0.94 -8.43
CA TRP A 496 -14.79 1.52 -8.53
C TRP A 496 -14.80 2.85 -9.26
N ARG A 497 -13.86 3.72 -8.88
CA ARG A 497 -13.66 5.06 -9.44
C ARG A 497 -12.19 5.24 -9.79
N VAL A 498 -11.92 6.02 -10.83
CA VAL A 498 -10.56 6.37 -11.24
C VAL A 498 -10.35 7.86 -10.98
N THR A 499 -9.28 8.22 -10.28
CA THR A 499 -8.90 9.61 -10.09
C THR A 499 -7.45 9.84 -10.48
N LEU A 500 -7.11 11.06 -10.91
CA LEU A 500 -5.73 11.51 -10.94
C LEU A 500 -5.22 11.78 -9.52
N ALA A 501 -3.91 11.96 -9.35
CA ALA A 501 -3.29 12.22 -8.04
C ALA A 501 -3.73 13.53 -7.36
N ASN A 502 -4.34 14.46 -8.09
CA ASN A 502 -4.98 15.67 -7.56
C ASN A 502 -6.47 15.45 -7.18
N GLY A 503 -6.99 14.23 -7.32
CA GLY A 503 -8.40 13.92 -7.05
C GLY A 503 -9.35 14.20 -8.22
N ASP A 504 -8.86 14.60 -9.39
CA ASP A 504 -9.73 14.78 -10.56
C ASP A 504 -10.30 13.44 -11.01
N LEU A 505 -11.63 13.32 -10.99
CA LEU A 505 -12.34 12.12 -11.40
C LEU A 505 -12.17 11.88 -12.90
N GLN A 506 -11.90 10.63 -13.28
CA GLN A 506 -11.71 10.19 -14.66
C GLN A 506 -12.75 9.14 -15.05
N ALA A 507 -13.18 9.24 -16.30
CA ALA A 507 -13.94 8.23 -17.00
C ALA A 507 -13.07 6.97 -17.20
N ARG A 508 -13.61 5.79 -16.90
CA ARG A 508 -12.94 4.50 -17.12
C ARG A 508 -12.84 4.13 -18.59
N SER A 509 -13.73 4.67 -19.45
CA SER A 509 -13.67 4.59 -20.90
C SER A 509 -12.36 5.16 -21.45
N ASN A 510 -11.67 6.01 -20.67
CA ASN A 510 -10.37 6.55 -21.02
C ASN A 510 -9.22 5.56 -20.81
N LEU A 511 -9.49 4.38 -20.22
CA LEU A 511 -8.51 3.34 -19.93
C LEU A 511 -8.80 2.11 -20.81
N ASN A 512 -7.84 1.75 -21.65
CA ASN A 512 -8.00 0.64 -22.59
C ASN A 512 -7.77 -0.72 -21.94
N ASN A 513 -6.97 -0.76 -20.87
CA ASN A 513 -6.45 -2.00 -20.29
C ASN A 513 -6.77 -2.15 -18.79
N LEU A 514 -7.70 -1.35 -18.26
CA LEU A 514 -8.19 -1.55 -16.90
C LEU A 514 -9.07 -2.80 -16.84
N LEU A 515 -8.67 -3.76 -16.00
CA LEU A 515 -9.44 -4.95 -15.68
C LEU A 515 -9.56 -5.06 -14.15
N VAL A 516 -10.80 -5.16 -13.68
CA VAL A 516 -11.17 -5.41 -12.29
C VAL A 516 -11.84 -6.77 -12.23
N SER A 517 -11.27 -7.71 -11.49
CA SER A 517 -11.87 -9.01 -11.21
C SER A 517 -12.07 -9.18 -9.71
N VAL A 518 -13.08 -9.98 -9.35
CA VAL A 518 -13.26 -10.46 -7.98
C VAL A 518 -12.90 -11.93 -7.96
N VAL A 519 -12.16 -12.33 -6.94
CA VAL A 519 -11.71 -13.71 -6.77
C VAL A 519 -11.96 -14.16 -5.33
N THR A 520 -12.11 -15.47 -5.16
CA THR A 520 -12.18 -16.13 -3.86
C THR A 520 -11.00 -17.06 -3.68
N ASN A 521 -10.45 -17.11 -2.48
CA ASN A 521 -9.42 -18.06 -2.09
C ASN A 521 -9.83 -18.76 -0.80
N GLU A 522 -9.79 -20.09 -0.79
CA GLU A 522 -10.13 -20.86 0.40
C GLU A 522 -9.03 -20.69 1.46
N VAL A 523 -9.43 -20.39 2.69
CA VAL A 523 -8.52 -20.24 3.82
C VAL A 523 -8.89 -21.25 4.89
N THR A 524 -7.92 -22.06 5.30
CA THR A 524 -8.05 -22.96 6.44
C THR A 524 -7.45 -22.31 7.69
N ILE A 525 -8.27 -22.19 8.74
CA ILE A 525 -7.85 -21.72 10.05
C ILE A 525 -7.18 -22.87 10.81
N PRO A 526 -5.95 -22.68 11.33
CA PRO A 526 -5.27 -23.73 12.05
C PRO A 526 -5.88 -23.91 13.45
N SER A 527 -5.79 -25.14 13.97
CA SER A 527 -6.21 -25.44 15.35
C SER A 527 -5.27 -24.84 16.40
N ASN A 528 -3.99 -24.66 16.07
CA ASN A 528 -3.03 -24.00 16.94
C ASN A 528 -2.92 -22.52 16.57
N PRO A 529 -3.16 -21.59 17.53
CA PRO A 529 -3.02 -20.15 17.30
C PRO A 529 -1.67 -19.69 16.76
N SER A 530 -0.59 -20.46 16.98
CA SER A 530 0.78 -20.10 16.52
C SER A 530 1.07 -20.51 15.07
N ASP A 531 0.20 -21.31 14.45
CA ASP A 531 0.38 -21.73 13.07
C ASP A 531 -0.20 -20.70 12.10
N LEU A 532 0.27 -20.70 10.84
CA LEU A 532 -0.29 -19.84 9.80
C LEU A 532 -1.66 -20.33 9.31
N PRO A 533 -2.58 -19.41 8.98
CA PRO A 533 -3.66 -19.76 8.07
C PRO A 533 -3.10 -20.29 6.76
N ARG A 534 -3.71 -21.37 6.25
CA ARG A 534 -3.35 -21.94 4.96
C ARG A 534 -4.31 -21.40 3.90
N TYR A 535 -3.78 -20.53 3.06
CA TYR A 535 -4.40 -20.13 1.80
C TYR A 535 -4.24 -21.26 0.79
N ALA A 536 -5.31 -21.60 0.07
CA ALA A 536 -5.25 -22.58 -1.00
C ALA A 536 -4.42 -22.05 -2.18
N ASP A 537 -3.74 -22.94 -2.89
CA ASP A 537 -2.98 -22.54 -4.09
C ASP A 537 -3.92 -22.11 -5.23
N GLU A 538 -5.15 -22.67 -5.26
CA GLU A 538 -6.17 -22.32 -6.23
C GLU A 538 -6.94 -21.06 -5.81
N VAL A 539 -7.04 -20.12 -6.75
CA VAL A 539 -7.82 -18.89 -6.63
C VAL A 539 -8.93 -18.91 -7.69
N ILE A 540 -10.18 -18.82 -7.24
CA ILE A 540 -11.36 -19.00 -8.09
C ILE A 540 -11.92 -17.62 -8.48
N PRO A 541 -11.97 -17.26 -9.78
CA PRO A 541 -12.58 -16.01 -10.21
C PRO A 541 -14.10 -16.05 -10.09
N GLN A 542 -14.69 -14.90 -9.77
CA GLN A 542 -16.14 -14.68 -9.61
C GLN A 542 -16.64 -13.67 -10.66
N PRO A 543 -16.69 -14.05 -11.96
CA PRO A 543 -17.04 -13.12 -13.05
C PRO A 543 -18.46 -12.54 -12.92
N ASP A 544 -19.37 -13.26 -12.26
CA ASP A 544 -20.73 -12.81 -12.01
C ASP A 544 -20.80 -11.56 -11.12
N VAL A 545 -19.77 -11.31 -10.30
CA VAL A 545 -19.70 -10.14 -9.44
C VAL A 545 -19.48 -8.86 -10.24
N THR A 546 -18.60 -8.95 -11.25
CA THR A 546 -18.17 -7.82 -12.08
C THR A 546 -18.93 -7.74 -13.40
N THR A 547 -20.02 -8.49 -13.56
CA THR A 547 -20.92 -8.42 -14.73
C THR A 547 -22.28 -7.84 -14.35
N ASN A 548 -22.93 -7.17 -15.31
CA ASN A 548 -24.30 -6.72 -15.14
C ASN A 548 -25.24 -7.93 -15.07
N ARG A 549 -26.36 -7.82 -14.34
CA ARG A 549 -27.38 -8.90 -14.24
C ARG A 549 -27.96 -9.35 -15.60
N ALA A 550 -27.77 -8.56 -16.66
CA ALA A 550 -28.20 -8.85 -18.03
C ALA A 550 -27.06 -9.09 -19.05
N GLY A 551 -25.79 -9.12 -18.61
CA GLY A 551 -24.62 -9.30 -19.49
C GLY A 551 -23.82 -8.03 -19.83
N SER A 552 -22.56 -8.26 -20.28
CA SER A 552 -21.44 -7.34 -20.59
C SER A 552 -21.03 -6.34 -19.50
N GLY A 553 -20.51 -6.83 -18.37
CA GLY A 553 -19.61 -6.09 -17.46
C GLY A 553 -20.21 -4.93 -16.65
N ARG A 554 -20.03 -4.93 -15.32
CA ARG A 554 -20.14 -3.71 -14.49
C ARG A 554 -18.87 -2.90 -14.73
N GLY A 555 -19.01 -1.60 -14.95
CA GLY A 555 -17.88 -0.67 -15.00
C GLY A 555 -17.37 -0.33 -16.39
N ASP A 556 -18.26 -0.26 -17.38
CA ASP A 556 -17.93 0.21 -18.74
C ASP A 556 -16.85 -0.65 -19.41
N GLY A 557 -17.09 -1.97 -19.42
CA GLY A 557 -16.16 -2.94 -20.01
C GLY A 557 -14.91 -3.27 -19.17
N THR A 558 -14.65 -2.56 -18.07
CA THR A 558 -13.45 -2.82 -17.24
C THR A 558 -13.62 -3.95 -16.22
N GLY A 559 -14.82 -4.52 -16.09
CA GLY A 559 -15.06 -5.68 -15.22
C GLY A 559 -14.72 -7.00 -15.91
N TYR A 560 -14.12 -7.94 -15.19
CA TYR A 560 -13.90 -9.29 -15.71
C TYR A 560 -15.22 -10.02 -15.91
N ASN A 561 -15.41 -10.63 -17.08
CA ASN A 561 -16.68 -11.27 -17.47
C ASN A 561 -16.55 -12.77 -17.77
N GLY A 562 -15.39 -13.38 -17.47
CA GLY A 562 -15.10 -14.77 -17.79
C GLY A 562 -14.37 -14.97 -19.12
N THR A 563 -14.31 -13.96 -19.98
CA THR A 563 -13.75 -14.09 -21.34
C THR A 563 -12.74 -13.01 -21.72
N ASN A 564 -12.71 -11.88 -21.01
CA ASN A 564 -11.88 -10.71 -21.31
C ASN A 564 -10.59 -10.61 -20.48
N PHE A 565 -9.98 -11.75 -20.13
CA PHE A 565 -8.76 -11.77 -19.31
C PHE A 565 -7.56 -11.12 -20.00
#